data_AF-A0A9X5XGS1-F1
#
_entry.id   AF-A0A9X5XGS1-F1
#
_cell.length_a   1.000
_cell.length_b   1.000
_cell.length_c   1.000
_cell.angle_alpha   90.00
_cell.angle_beta   90.00
_cell.angle_gamma   90.00
#
_symmetry.space_group_name_H-M   'P 1'
#
loop_
_entity.id
_entity.type
_entity.pdbx_description
1 polymer ?
#
loop_
_entity_poly.entity_id
_entity_poly.type
_entity_poly.pdbx_seq_one_letter_code
_entity_poly.pdbx_strand_id
1 'polypeptide(L)'
;TGTGRPVIAGDPHRFIEDPGVYQQIHLSCPEFDVVGLAVPGVPGIAHFAHTGTVAWAITNAMADYQDLYRERLRRVRPQGSEGPERSQGSEGSQGPEGWEALDPDGEWRAVARHVETVEVAGGEPVEVEVVETPRGPVVIGGAEQTEGVEAISLRYPPRVTEDLGFSALLPLLRAREVADVDRAFDHWAEPVNVVQAADTEGGVLHRVAGRVPLRGADNRTRIVAAWEPGHAWRGW
;
A
#
# COMPACT_ATOMS: atom_id res chain seq x y z
N THR A 1 -4.24 -19.57 32.64
CA THR A 1 -3.62 -18.43 33.35
C THR A 1 -3.93 -18.55 34.84
N GLY A 2 -3.28 -17.77 35.72
CA GLY A 2 -3.56 -17.81 37.17
C GLY A 2 -4.99 -17.37 37.56
N THR A 3 -5.69 -16.66 36.66
CA THR A 3 -7.07 -16.18 36.87
C THR A 3 -8.13 -17.08 36.25
N GLY A 4 -7.74 -18.11 35.49
CA GLY A 4 -8.65 -18.90 34.66
C GLY A 4 -9.21 -18.14 33.44
N ARG A 5 -8.81 -16.89 33.21
CA ARG A 5 -9.25 -16.05 32.08
C ARG A 5 -8.11 -15.80 31.09
N PRO A 6 -8.39 -15.58 29.79
CA PRO A 6 -7.35 -15.24 28.83
C PRO A 6 -6.58 -13.97 29.21
N VAL A 7 -5.32 -13.88 28.76
CA VAL A 7 -4.46 -12.70 28.90
C VAL A 7 -3.78 -12.48 27.55
N ILE A 8 -3.87 -11.25 27.04
CA ILE A 8 -3.07 -10.79 25.90
C ILE A 8 -2.07 -9.78 26.42
N ALA A 9 -0.83 -9.92 25.97
CA ALA A 9 0.25 -8.98 26.22
C ALA A 9 1.10 -8.87 24.96
N GLY A 10 1.66 -7.67 24.74
CA GLY A 10 2.54 -7.39 23.61
C GLY A 10 3.06 -5.97 23.66
N ASP A 11 4.03 -5.68 22.81
CA ASP A 11 4.79 -4.44 22.78
C ASP A 11 5.20 -4.13 21.32
N PRO A 12 4.44 -3.32 20.57
CA PRO A 12 4.76 -3.05 19.17
C PRO A 12 6.11 -2.31 19.03
N HIS A 13 7.07 -2.92 18.33
CA HIS A 13 8.38 -2.32 18.09
C HIS A 13 8.36 -1.44 16.83
N ARG A 14 8.76 -0.18 16.99
CA ARG A 14 8.89 0.82 15.93
C ARG A 14 10.11 1.69 16.20
N PHE A 15 10.54 2.45 15.20
CA PHE A 15 11.51 3.52 15.40
C PHE A 15 10.93 4.55 16.39
N ILE A 16 11.78 5.15 17.22
CA ILE A 16 11.36 6.16 18.21
C ILE A 16 11.30 7.51 17.49
N GLU A 17 10.08 7.93 17.16
CA GLU A 17 9.75 9.21 16.54
C GLU A 17 9.06 10.14 17.55
N ASP A 18 9.04 11.44 17.27
CA ASP A 18 8.34 12.45 18.09
C ASP A 18 7.32 13.24 17.23
N PRO A 19 6.01 13.15 17.54
CA PRO A 19 5.41 12.30 18.57
C PRO A 19 5.42 10.82 18.18
N GLY A 20 5.38 9.94 19.20
CA GLY A 20 5.25 8.50 18.98
C GLY A 20 3.97 8.15 18.21
N VAL A 21 4.06 7.15 17.33
CA VAL A 21 2.97 6.75 16.41
C VAL A 21 1.69 6.29 17.11
N TYR A 22 1.79 5.73 18.32
CA TYR A 22 0.65 5.24 19.09
C TYR A 22 0.36 6.15 20.28
N GLN A 23 -0.90 6.57 20.41
CA GLN A 23 -1.41 7.38 21.51
C GLN A 23 -2.51 6.63 22.26
N GLN A 24 -2.44 6.61 23.59
CA GLN A 24 -3.45 5.97 24.42
C GLN A 24 -4.73 6.80 24.42
N ILE A 25 -5.85 6.18 24.06
CA ILE A 25 -7.16 6.83 24.09
C ILE A 25 -8.24 5.89 24.65
N HIS A 26 -9.32 6.51 25.11
CA HIS A 26 -10.59 5.87 25.42
C HIS A 26 -11.67 6.52 24.54
N LEU A 27 -12.26 5.73 23.64
CA LEU A 27 -13.30 6.19 22.72
C LEU A 27 -14.63 5.53 23.10
N SER A 28 -15.61 6.33 23.48
CA SER A 28 -16.90 5.84 24.00
C SER A 28 -18.09 6.61 23.42
N CYS A 29 -19.14 5.85 23.08
CA CYS A 29 -20.46 6.33 22.69
C CYS A 29 -21.51 5.25 23.03
N PRO A 30 -22.82 5.46 22.80
CA PRO A 30 -23.84 4.43 23.07
C PRO A 30 -23.62 3.09 22.35
N GLU A 31 -22.88 3.07 21.23
CA GLU A 31 -22.66 1.88 20.40
C GLU A 31 -21.38 1.10 20.75
N PHE A 32 -20.38 1.77 21.32
CA PHE A 32 -19.09 1.16 21.64
C PHE A 32 -18.36 1.88 22.78
N ASP A 33 -17.54 1.12 23.48
CA ASP A 33 -16.70 1.59 24.57
C ASP A 33 -15.35 0.86 24.46
N VAL A 34 -14.31 1.58 24.00
CA VAL A 34 -13.05 0.96 23.58
C VAL A 34 -11.85 1.74 24.12
N VAL A 35 -10.94 1.03 24.76
CA VAL A 35 -9.65 1.56 25.23
C VAL A 35 -8.53 0.92 24.44
N GLY A 36 -7.56 1.71 23.99
CA GLY A 36 -6.42 1.19 23.25
C GLY A 36 -5.47 2.25 22.71
N LEU A 37 -4.76 1.88 21.64
CA LEU A 37 -3.72 2.70 21.01
C LEU A 37 -4.19 3.18 19.63
N ALA A 38 -4.47 4.48 19.51
CA ALA A 38 -4.82 5.13 18.25
C ALA A 38 -3.59 5.69 17.54
N VAL A 39 -3.71 5.84 16.23
CA VAL A 39 -2.71 6.54 15.39
C VAL A 39 -3.25 7.95 15.10
N PRO A 40 -2.52 9.02 15.46
CA PRO A 40 -2.96 10.38 15.17
C PRO A 40 -3.31 10.57 13.68
N GLY A 41 -4.50 11.13 13.41
CA GLY A 41 -5.00 11.34 12.05
C GLY A 41 -5.78 10.16 11.45
N VAL A 42 -5.81 9.00 12.11
CA VAL A 42 -6.58 7.82 11.67
C VAL A 42 -7.76 7.59 12.63
N PRO A 43 -9.00 7.40 12.14
CA PRO A 43 -10.14 7.13 13.02
C PRO A 43 -10.07 5.73 13.63
N GLY A 44 -10.69 5.57 14.81
CA GLY A 44 -10.81 4.27 15.48
C GLY A 44 -9.51 3.78 16.14
N ILE A 45 -9.50 2.50 16.50
CA ILE A 45 -8.40 1.86 17.23
C ILE A 45 -8.14 0.49 16.59
N ALA A 46 -7.25 0.43 15.61
CA ALA A 46 -7.10 -0.76 14.76
C ALA A 46 -6.30 -1.89 15.39
N HIS A 47 -5.20 -1.58 16.07
CA HIS A 47 -4.12 -2.55 16.30
C HIS A 47 -4.10 -3.16 17.70
N PHE A 48 -4.37 -2.35 18.73
CA PHE A 48 -4.25 -2.75 20.13
C PHE A 48 -5.40 -2.13 20.92
N ALA A 49 -6.38 -2.94 21.30
CA ALA A 49 -7.51 -2.44 22.08
C ALA A 49 -8.24 -3.56 22.82
N HIS A 50 -9.17 -3.14 23.68
CA HIS A 50 -10.24 -3.99 24.16
C HIS A 50 -11.56 -3.23 24.21
N THR A 51 -12.67 -3.94 24.01
CA THR A 51 -14.04 -3.42 24.18
C THR A 51 -14.66 -3.80 25.53
N GLY A 52 -13.83 -4.36 26.43
CA GLY A 52 -14.23 -4.87 27.74
C GLY A 52 -14.52 -6.38 27.74
N THR A 53 -15.11 -6.91 26.66
CA THR A 53 -15.39 -8.35 26.53
C THR A 53 -14.42 -9.08 25.59
N VAL A 54 -13.79 -8.37 24.65
CA VAL A 54 -12.74 -8.91 23.78
C VAL A 54 -11.57 -7.94 23.70
N ALA A 55 -10.36 -8.49 23.62
CA ALA A 55 -9.12 -7.76 23.41
C ALA A 55 -8.39 -8.30 22.16
N TRP A 56 -7.67 -7.43 21.48
CA TRP A 56 -6.80 -7.82 20.37
C TRP A 56 -5.49 -7.04 20.35
N ALA A 57 -4.48 -7.65 19.75
CA ALA A 57 -3.17 -7.10 19.52
C ALA A 57 -2.63 -7.63 18.19
N ILE A 58 -1.71 -6.89 17.57
CA ILE A 58 -1.07 -7.30 16.33
C ILE A 58 0.45 -7.32 16.45
N THR A 59 1.08 -8.12 15.60
CA THR A 59 2.50 -8.00 15.24
C THR A 59 2.62 -8.00 13.72
N ASN A 60 3.68 -7.41 13.17
CA ASN A 60 3.95 -7.50 11.73
C ASN A 60 4.17 -8.99 11.36
N ALA A 61 3.52 -9.48 10.31
CA ALA A 61 3.61 -10.89 9.89
C ALA A 61 4.86 -11.21 9.06
N MET A 62 5.60 -10.20 8.62
CA MET A 62 6.71 -10.30 7.66
C MET A 62 6.28 -11.05 6.38
N ALA A 63 5.01 -10.92 6.00
CA ALA A 63 4.50 -11.55 4.79
C ALA A 63 5.11 -10.86 3.56
N ASP A 64 5.26 -11.64 2.51
CA ASP A 64 5.71 -11.14 1.22
C ASP A 64 4.47 -10.75 0.38
N TYR A 65 4.10 -9.47 0.42
CA TYR A 65 2.90 -8.92 -0.21
C TYR A 65 3.15 -7.77 -1.20
N GLN A 66 4.42 -7.47 -1.48
CA GLN A 66 4.82 -6.39 -2.39
C GLN A 66 5.84 -6.95 -3.37
N ASP A 67 5.68 -6.65 -4.66
CA ASP A 67 6.60 -7.11 -5.71
C ASP A 67 7.24 -5.92 -6.42
N LEU A 68 8.50 -6.09 -6.79
CA LEU A 68 9.24 -5.15 -7.64
C LEU A 68 9.37 -5.72 -9.05
N TYR A 69 9.10 -4.89 -10.05
CA TYR A 69 9.22 -5.25 -11.46
C TYR A 69 10.25 -4.37 -12.16
N ARG A 70 11.15 -4.99 -12.93
CA ARG A 70 11.97 -4.28 -13.92
C ARG A 70 11.10 -3.91 -15.10
N GLU A 71 11.11 -2.63 -15.43
CA GLU A 71 10.36 -2.03 -16.49
C GLU A 71 11.27 -1.65 -17.66
N ARG A 72 10.79 -1.93 -18.88
CA ARG A 72 11.33 -1.34 -20.10
C ARG A 72 10.43 -0.20 -20.49
N LEU A 73 10.94 1.01 -20.34
CA LEU A 73 10.24 2.24 -20.65
C LEU A 73 10.87 2.91 -21.86
N ARG A 74 10.07 3.58 -22.67
CA ARG A 74 10.55 4.48 -23.73
C ARG A 74 9.76 5.77 -23.73
N ARG A 75 10.44 6.88 -24.03
CA ARG A 75 9.79 8.15 -24.31
C ARG A 75 9.21 8.11 -25.71
N VAL A 76 7.98 8.59 -25.85
CA VAL A 76 7.33 8.79 -27.14
C VAL A 76 6.96 10.25 -27.26
N ARG A 77 7.39 10.90 -28.34
CA ARG A 77 6.83 12.21 -28.67
C ARG A 77 5.41 12.00 -29.19
N PRO A 78 4.48 12.93 -28.91
CA PRO A 78 3.21 12.94 -29.61
C PRO A 78 3.49 12.92 -31.10
N GLN A 79 2.97 11.92 -31.82
CA GLN A 79 3.03 11.90 -33.27
C GLN A 79 2.25 13.13 -33.75
N GLY A 80 2.95 14.07 -34.39
CA GLY A 80 2.42 15.40 -34.68
C GLY A 80 1.09 15.35 -35.43
N SER A 81 0.25 16.35 -35.16
CA SER A 81 -0.77 16.81 -36.08
C SER A 81 -0.14 17.05 -37.46
N GLU A 82 -0.22 16.06 -38.35
CA GLU A 82 0.07 16.21 -39.78
C GLU A 82 -1.02 17.09 -40.41
N GLY A 83 -0.90 18.40 -40.21
CA GLY A 83 -1.48 19.42 -41.07
C GLY A 83 -0.42 19.90 -42.07
N PRO A 84 -0.77 20.20 -43.32
CA PRO A 84 0.20 20.53 -44.34
C PRO A 84 0.88 21.88 -44.02
N GLU A 85 2.20 21.88 -44.14
CA GLU A 85 3.10 23.04 -44.28
C GLU A 85 2.67 24.37 -43.62
N ARG A 86 3.28 24.73 -42.47
CA ARG A 86 3.41 26.15 -42.09
C ARG A 86 4.77 26.50 -41.49
N SER A 87 5.50 27.28 -42.28
CA SER A 87 6.29 28.47 -41.92
C SER A 87 7.09 28.49 -40.61
N GLN A 88 8.41 28.61 -40.79
CA GLN A 88 9.39 29.10 -39.82
C GLN A 88 8.82 30.30 -39.03
N GLY A 89 8.78 30.21 -37.69
CA GLY A 89 8.54 31.38 -36.85
C GLY A 89 7.70 31.22 -35.58
N SER A 90 7.30 30.02 -35.16
CA SER A 90 6.79 29.84 -33.80
C SER A 90 7.61 28.79 -33.06
N GLU A 91 8.17 29.16 -31.91
CA GLU A 91 8.57 28.22 -30.87
C GLU A 91 7.29 27.51 -30.43
N GLY A 92 7.00 26.40 -31.10
CA GLY A 92 5.82 25.59 -30.85
C GLY A 92 5.87 25.08 -29.42
N SER A 93 4.78 25.31 -28.68
CA SER A 93 4.45 24.54 -27.48
C SER A 93 4.41 23.06 -27.86
N GLN A 94 5.53 22.36 -27.62
CA GLN A 94 5.64 20.93 -27.78
C GLN A 94 4.81 20.30 -26.65
N GLY A 95 3.72 19.61 -27.01
CA GLY A 95 2.96 18.83 -26.03
C GLY A 95 3.90 17.84 -25.31
N PRO A 96 3.68 17.57 -24.02
CA PRO A 96 4.69 16.92 -23.21
C PRO A 96 4.92 15.47 -23.70
N GLU A 97 6.17 15.00 -23.73
CA GLU A 97 6.57 13.67 -24.23
C GLU A 97 5.90 12.55 -23.43
N GLY A 98 5.15 11.63 -24.04
CA GLY A 98 4.54 10.50 -23.34
C GLY A 98 5.54 9.40 -22.97
N TRP A 99 5.09 8.44 -22.16
CA TRP A 99 5.83 7.22 -21.83
C TRP A 99 5.07 5.99 -22.32
N GLU A 100 5.81 4.98 -22.77
CA GLU A 100 5.29 3.65 -23.01
C GLU A 100 6.10 2.60 -22.25
N ALA A 101 5.44 1.53 -21.80
CA ALA A 101 6.07 0.36 -21.20
C ALA A 101 5.86 -0.88 -22.07
N LEU A 102 6.87 -1.76 -22.14
CA LEU A 102 6.76 -3.05 -22.82
C LEU A 102 5.98 -4.06 -21.96
N ASP A 103 4.95 -4.67 -22.54
CA ASP A 103 4.15 -5.72 -21.91
C ASP A 103 4.63 -7.14 -22.28
N PRO A 104 4.19 -8.18 -21.55
CA PRO A 104 4.58 -9.57 -21.80
C PRO A 104 4.23 -10.14 -23.18
N ASP A 105 3.29 -9.52 -23.89
CA ASP A 105 2.90 -9.87 -25.27
C ASP A 105 3.83 -9.26 -26.32
N GLY A 106 4.80 -8.44 -25.90
CA GLY A 106 5.73 -7.74 -26.78
C GLY A 106 5.21 -6.39 -27.29
N GLU A 107 4.02 -5.96 -26.86
CA GLU A 107 3.45 -4.66 -27.24
C GLU A 107 3.93 -3.54 -26.31
N TRP A 108 4.19 -2.37 -26.88
CA TRP A 108 4.44 -1.15 -26.11
C TRP A 108 3.11 -0.44 -25.86
N ARG A 109 2.82 -0.12 -24.60
CA ARG A 109 1.57 0.55 -24.21
C ARG A 109 1.85 1.85 -23.48
N ALA A 110 1.06 2.88 -23.79
CA ALA A 110 1.10 4.15 -23.08
C ALA A 110 0.86 3.95 -21.58
N VAL A 111 1.65 4.65 -20.76
CA VAL A 111 1.54 4.62 -19.30
C VAL A 111 1.16 5.98 -18.76
N ALA A 112 0.52 6.00 -17.60
CA ALA A 112 0.12 7.24 -16.95
C ALA A 112 1.36 7.99 -16.47
N ARG A 113 1.32 9.32 -16.59
CA ARG A 113 2.37 10.18 -16.04
C ARG A 113 1.83 11.55 -15.69
N HIS A 114 2.41 12.16 -14.66
CA HIS A 114 2.14 13.53 -14.25
C HIS A 114 3.36 14.12 -13.56
N VAL A 115 3.40 15.45 -13.45
CA VAL A 115 4.46 16.15 -12.71
C VAL A 115 3.86 16.67 -11.40
N GLU A 116 4.54 16.38 -10.30
CA GLU A 116 4.23 16.96 -8.98
C GLU A 116 5.29 17.98 -8.61
N THR A 117 4.89 19.08 -7.98
CA THR A 117 5.80 20.09 -7.44
C THR A 117 5.93 19.91 -5.93
N VAL A 118 7.15 19.69 -5.47
CA VAL A 118 7.50 19.60 -4.06
C VAL A 118 8.08 20.92 -3.60
N GLU A 119 7.36 21.61 -2.72
CA GLU A 119 7.83 22.83 -2.07
C GLU A 119 8.94 22.51 -1.07
N VAL A 120 10.07 23.22 -1.14
CA VAL A 120 11.23 23.02 -0.26
C VAL A 120 11.38 24.22 0.67
N ALA A 121 11.31 23.99 1.98
CA ALA A 121 11.46 25.06 2.97
C ALA A 121 12.82 25.76 2.83
N GLY A 122 12.80 27.03 2.44
CA GLY A 122 14.02 27.84 2.23
C GLY A 122 14.80 27.51 0.95
N GLY A 123 14.23 26.72 0.04
CA GLY A 123 14.80 26.38 -1.26
C GLY A 123 13.83 26.64 -2.40
N GLU A 124 14.30 26.41 -3.63
CA GLU A 124 13.44 26.41 -4.81
C GLU A 124 12.58 25.14 -4.85
N PRO A 125 11.33 25.21 -5.37
CA PRO A 125 10.51 24.03 -5.58
C PRO A 125 11.19 23.01 -6.52
N VAL A 126 10.93 21.73 -6.27
CA VAL A 126 11.44 20.62 -7.08
C VAL A 126 10.29 19.99 -7.86
N GLU A 127 10.40 19.92 -9.18
CA GLU A 127 9.47 19.16 -10.01
C GLU A 127 9.87 17.68 -10.07
N VAL A 128 8.90 16.79 -9.85
CA VAL A 128 9.08 15.34 -9.88
C VAL A 128 8.11 14.76 -10.91
N GLU A 129 8.64 14.18 -11.99
CA GLU A 129 7.81 13.41 -12.92
C GLU A 129 7.52 12.01 -12.34
N VAL A 130 6.23 11.74 -12.15
CA VAL A 130 5.70 10.45 -11.71
C VAL A 130 5.25 9.68 -12.94
N VAL A 131 5.71 8.43 -13.07
CA VAL A 131 5.30 7.48 -14.11
C VAL A 131 4.69 6.26 -13.46
N GLU A 132 3.55 5.80 -13.97
CA GLU A 132 2.82 4.65 -13.45
C GLU A 132 2.52 3.64 -14.54
N THR A 133 3.12 2.45 -14.42
CA THR A 133 2.86 1.32 -15.30
C THR A 133 1.63 0.53 -14.80
N PRO A 134 1.11 -0.43 -15.58
CA PRO A 134 0.07 -1.36 -15.10
C PRO A 134 0.47 -2.14 -13.82
N ARG A 135 1.76 -2.23 -13.50
CA ARG A 135 2.27 -2.89 -12.30
C ARG A 135 2.20 -1.96 -11.08
N GLY A 136 2.38 -0.66 -11.27
CA GLY A 136 2.31 0.36 -10.23
C GLY A 136 3.26 1.53 -10.52
N PRO A 137 3.46 2.44 -9.54
CA PRO A 137 4.37 3.56 -9.70
C PRO A 137 5.81 3.10 -9.91
N VAL A 138 6.53 3.78 -10.79
CA VAL A 138 7.98 3.63 -10.97
C VAL A 138 8.68 4.32 -9.80
N VAL A 139 9.43 3.55 -9.02
CA VAL A 139 10.09 3.99 -7.78
C VAL A 139 11.61 4.15 -7.93
N ILE A 140 12.22 3.57 -8.97
CA ILE A 140 13.64 3.75 -9.33
C ILE A 140 13.76 3.86 -10.86
N GLY A 141 14.67 4.69 -11.35
CA GLY A 141 15.02 4.68 -12.78
C GLY A 141 14.00 5.34 -13.71
N GLY A 142 13.19 6.26 -13.19
CA GLY A 142 12.16 6.98 -13.95
C GLY A 142 12.70 8.05 -14.89
N ALA A 143 11.98 9.17 -14.96
CA ALA A 143 12.13 10.21 -15.98
C ALA A 143 13.53 10.82 -16.16
N GLU A 144 14.29 10.89 -15.08
CA GLU A 144 15.55 11.64 -15.02
C GLU A 144 16.76 10.88 -15.56
N GLN A 145 16.61 9.60 -15.95
CA GLN A 145 17.74 8.76 -16.30
C GLN A 145 17.91 8.54 -17.81
N THR A 146 19.15 8.71 -18.25
CA THR A 146 19.67 8.44 -19.60
C THR A 146 19.38 7.01 -20.05
N GLU A 147 19.20 6.83 -21.37
CA GLU A 147 19.09 5.53 -22.05
C GLU A 147 19.99 4.46 -21.44
N GLY A 148 19.41 3.32 -21.04
CA GLY A 148 20.16 2.14 -20.60
C GLY A 148 20.07 1.77 -19.11
N VAL A 149 19.37 2.53 -18.27
CA VAL A 149 19.04 2.11 -16.89
C VAL A 149 17.63 1.50 -16.85
N GLU A 150 17.52 0.29 -16.31
CA GLU A 150 16.23 -0.39 -16.10
C GLU A 150 15.44 0.34 -14.99
N ALA A 151 14.19 0.69 -15.28
CA ALA A 151 13.29 1.29 -14.31
C ALA A 151 12.69 0.19 -13.40
N ILE A 152 12.33 0.52 -12.17
CA ILE A 152 11.72 -0.42 -11.22
C ILE A 152 10.38 0.14 -10.76
N SER A 153 9.30 -0.62 -10.94
CA SER A 153 7.98 -0.31 -10.40
C SER A 153 7.66 -1.16 -9.17
N LEU A 154 6.81 -0.62 -8.29
CA LEU A 154 6.32 -1.27 -7.09
C LEU A 154 4.86 -1.66 -7.26
N ARG A 155 4.56 -2.95 -7.12
CA ARG A 155 3.19 -3.47 -7.04
C ARG A 155 2.86 -3.86 -5.62
N TYR A 156 1.82 -3.27 -5.04
CA TYR A 156 1.40 -3.51 -3.66
C TYR A 156 -0.13 -3.43 -3.51
N PRO A 157 -0.74 -4.04 -2.48
CA PRO A 157 -2.16 -4.35 -2.50
C PRO A 157 -3.10 -3.14 -2.59
N PRO A 158 -2.99 -2.07 -1.77
CA PRO A 158 -3.91 -0.94 -1.88
C PRO A 158 -3.86 -0.20 -3.21
N ARG A 159 -2.72 -0.24 -3.92
CA ARG A 159 -2.65 0.33 -5.27
C ARG A 159 -3.36 -0.53 -6.31
N VAL A 160 -3.41 -1.85 -6.09
CA VAL A 160 -4.11 -2.80 -6.98
C VAL A 160 -5.61 -2.88 -6.65
N THR A 161 -5.99 -2.80 -5.38
CA THR A 161 -7.37 -2.96 -4.92
C THR A 161 -8.12 -1.65 -4.72
N GLU A 162 -7.41 -0.52 -4.67
CA GLU A 162 -7.95 0.78 -4.27
C GLU A 162 -8.63 0.74 -2.89
N ASP A 163 -8.14 -0.15 -2.01
CA ASP A 163 -8.69 -0.39 -0.67
C ASP A 163 -7.60 -0.22 0.39
N LEU A 164 -7.82 0.71 1.32
CA LEU A 164 -6.93 1.02 2.44
C LEU A 164 -7.24 0.20 3.70
N GLY A 165 -8.29 -0.64 3.68
CA GLY A 165 -8.68 -1.48 4.81
C GLY A 165 -9.48 -0.77 5.90
N PHE A 166 -9.92 0.48 5.67
CA PHE A 166 -10.69 1.25 6.67
C PHE A 166 -12.06 0.64 7.01
N SER A 167 -12.59 -0.22 6.15
CA SER A 167 -13.82 -0.99 6.42
C SER A 167 -13.70 -1.90 7.65
N ALA A 168 -12.49 -2.24 8.11
CA ALA A 168 -12.28 -3.02 9.33
C ALA A 168 -12.49 -2.21 10.63
N LEU A 169 -12.36 -0.88 10.58
CA LEU A 169 -12.23 -0.05 11.78
C LEU A 169 -13.50 0.02 12.63
N LEU A 170 -14.65 0.28 12.01
CA LEU A 170 -15.92 0.38 12.75
C LEU A 170 -16.37 -0.98 13.32
N PRO A 171 -16.30 -2.10 12.58
CA PRO A 171 -16.56 -3.43 13.14
C PRO A 171 -15.68 -3.76 14.36
N LEU A 172 -14.38 -3.41 14.33
CA LEU A 172 -13.49 -3.61 15.48
C LEU A 172 -13.98 -2.87 16.74
N LEU A 173 -14.42 -1.60 16.59
CA LEU A 173 -14.95 -0.84 17.72
C LEU A 173 -16.22 -1.49 18.33
N ARG A 174 -16.99 -2.18 17.49
CA ARG A 174 -18.23 -2.87 17.90
C ARG A 174 -18.01 -4.32 18.33
N ALA A 175 -16.78 -4.85 18.26
CA ALA A 175 -16.49 -6.25 18.58
C ALA A 175 -16.85 -6.58 20.04
N ARG A 176 -17.40 -7.77 20.27
CA ARG A 176 -17.76 -8.29 21.60
C ARG A 176 -17.16 -9.66 21.87
N GLU A 177 -16.93 -10.46 20.85
CA GLU A 177 -16.31 -11.79 20.92
C GLU A 177 -15.15 -11.91 19.93
N VAL A 178 -14.30 -12.92 20.08
CA VAL A 178 -13.19 -13.19 19.16
C VAL A 178 -13.67 -13.33 17.72
N ALA A 179 -14.85 -13.92 17.50
CA ALA A 179 -15.41 -14.08 16.16
C ALA A 179 -15.74 -12.74 15.47
N ASP A 180 -16.06 -11.68 16.23
CA ASP A 180 -16.23 -10.33 15.68
C ASP A 180 -14.91 -9.76 15.20
N VAL A 181 -13.86 -9.91 16.00
CA VAL A 181 -12.51 -9.46 15.64
C VAL A 181 -12.05 -10.19 14.38
N ASP A 182 -12.22 -11.52 14.34
CA ASP A 182 -11.88 -12.33 13.18
C ASP A 182 -12.59 -11.81 11.91
N ARG A 183 -13.92 -11.67 11.95
CA ARG A 183 -14.69 -11.09 10.82
C ARG A 183 -14.25 -9.69 10.43
N ALA A 184 -13.96 -8.81 11.40
CA ALA A 184 -13.53 -7.44 11.11
C ALA A 184 -12.23 -7.42 10.28
N PHE A 185 -11.31 -8.35 10.57
CA PHE A 185 -10.04 -8.48 9.83
C PHE A 185 -10.20 -9.09 8.42
N ASP A 186 -11.39 -9.54 7.99
CA ASP A 186 -11.68 -9.86 6.58
C ASP A 186 -11.63 -8.63 5.68
N HIS A 187 -11.84 -7.45 6.26
CA HIS A 187 -11.77 -6.15 5.62
C HIS A 187 -10.38 -5.50 5.70
N TRP A 188 -9.38 -6.18 6.29
CA TRP A 188 -8.03 -5.64 6.43
C TRP A 188 -7.23 -5.80 5.13
N ALA A 189 -6.61 -4.71 4.65
CA ALA A 189 -5.85 -4.70 3.41
C ALA A 189 -4.35 -4.90 3.66
N GLU A 190 -3.70 -3.95 4.35
CA GLU A 190 -2.29 -3.99 4.71
C GLU A 190 -2.01 -3.07 5.93
N PRO A 191 -0.84 -3.16 6.60
CA PRO A 191 0.20 -4.18 6.47
C PRO A 191 -0.32 -5.58 6.84
N VAL A 192 0.33 -6.63 6.35
CA VAL A 192 -0.04 -7.99 6.76
C VAL A 192 0.45 -8.22 8.19
N ASN A 193 -0.49 -8.56 9.07
CA ASN A 193 -0.28 -8.67 10.50
C ASN A 193 -0.64 -10.07 11.01
N VAL A 194 0.05 -10.53 12.05
CA VAL A 194 -0.45 -11.58 12.93
C VAL A 194 -1.35 -10.91 13.96
N VAL A 195 -2.63 -11.24 13.94
CA VAL A 195 -3.66 -10.82 14.89
C VAL A 195 -3.77 -11.88 15.97
N GLN A 196 -3.66 -11.43 17.22
CA GLN A 196 -4.02 -12.21 18.39
C GLN A 196 -5.25 -11.59 19.03
N ALA A 197 -6.24 -12.39 19.38
CA ALA A 197 -7.43 -11.93 20.09
C ALA A 197 -7.86 -12.93 21.16
N ALA A 198 -8.54 -12.44 22.18
CA ALA A 198 -9.08 -13.26 23.25
C ALA A 198 -10.26 -12.56 23.90
N ASP A 199 -11.27 -13.34 24.30
CA ASP A 199 -12.49 -12.81 24.90
C ASP A 199 -12.80 -13.39 26.29
N THR A 200 -13.82 -12.84 26.95
CA THR A 200 -14.26 -13.26 28.28
C THR A 200 -14.97 -14.62 28.30
N GLU A 201 -15.38 -15.13 27.14
CA GLU A 201 -16.02 -16.44 26.98
C GLU A 201 -15.00 -17.57 26.78
N GLY A 202 -13.71 -17.24 26.72
CA GLY A 202 -12.59 -18.18 26.59
C GLY A 202 -12.12 -18.41 25.15
N GLY A 203 -12.67 -17.66 24.18
CA GLY A 203 -12.18 -17.64 22.81
C GLY A 203 -10.75 -17.12 22.73
N VAL A 204 -9.97 -17.67 21.81
CA VAL A 204 -8.63 -17.21 21.44
C VAL A 204 -8.44 -17.26 19.93
N LEU A 205 -7.67 -16.33 19.38
CA LEU A 205 -7.36 -16.22 17.95
C LEU A 205 -5.86 -16.06 17.74
N HIS A 206 -5.37 -16.75 16.71
CA HIS A 206 -4.13 -16.45 16.01
C HIS A 206 -4.45 -16.46 14.52
N ARG A 207 -4.38 -15.30 13.87
CA ARG A 207 -4.69 -15.15 12.44
C ARG A 207 -3.64 -14.31 11.74
N VAL A 208 -3.25 -14.69 10.53
CA VAL A 208 -2.57 -13.77 9.60
C VAL A 208 -3.64 -13.02 8.82
N ALA A 209 -3.64 -11.69 8.89
CA ALA A 209 -4.62 -10.83 8.24
C ALA A 209 -3.95 -9.80 7.33
N GLY A 210 -4.47 -9.65 6.12
CA GLY A 210 -3.97 -8.78 5.06
C GLY A 210 -4.01 -9.46 3.70
N ARG A 211 -3.78 -8.69 2.64
CA ARG A 211 -3.83 -9.15 1.26
C ARG A 211 -2.45 -9.63 0.81
N VAL A 212 -2.30 -10.95 0.63
CA VAL A 212 -1.06 -11.56 0.10
C VAL A 212 -1.37 -12.10 -1.30
N PRO A 213 -0.69 -11.67 -2.37
CA PRO A 213 -1.06 -12.08 -3.73
C PRO A 213 -0.55 -13.47 -4.12
N LEU A 214 -1.36 -14.20 -4.89
CA LEU A 214 -0.96 -15.46 -5.53
C LEU A 214 -0.14 -15.16 -6.79
N ARG A 215 1.10 -15.63 -6.84
CA ARG A 215 2.05 -15.31 -7.92
C ARG A 215 3.19 -16.33 -8.02
N GLY A 216 4.02 -16.19 -9.05
CA GLY A 216 5.19 -17.04 -9.27
C GLY A 216 6.21 -16.96 -8.13
N ALA A 217 6.97 -18.03 -7.91
CA ALA A 217 7.97 -18.11 -6.83
C ALA A 217 9.09 -17.05 -6.98
N ASP A 218 9.41 -16.69 -8.23
CA ASP A 218 10.45 -15.72 -8.56
C ASP A 218 10.17 -14.33 -7.98
N ASN A 219 8.91 -13.90 -7.99
CA ASN A 219 8.48 -12.62 -7.42
C ASN A 219 8.89 -12.46 -5.95
N ARG A 220 9.03 -13.58 -5.22
CA ARG A 220 9.32 -13.60 -3.79
C ARG A 220 10.78 -13.38 -3.41
N THR A 221 11.69 -13.46 -4.38
CA THR A 221 13.13 -13.52 -4.11
C THR A 221 13.96 -12.58 -4.97
N ARG A 222 13.36 -11.99 -6.01
CA ARG A 222 14.05 -11.10 -6.94
C ARG A 222 13.10 -10.07 -7.53
N ILE A 223 13.69 -9.00 -8.05
CA ILE A 223 13.01 -8.13 -9.00
C ILE A 223 12.78 -8.94 -10.28
N VAL A 224 11.55 -8.98 -10.76
CA VAL A 224 11.14 -9.78 -11.94
C VAL A 224 10.98 -8.90 -13.17
N ALA A 225 11.18 -9.45 -14.38
CA ALA A 225 11.00 -8.67 -15.60
C ALA A 225 9.51 -8.50 -15.92
N ALA A 226 9.05 -7.26 -16.10
CA ALA A 226 7.65 -6.99 -16.42
C ALA A 226 7.24 -7.46 -17.82
N TRP A 227 8.18 -7.54 -18.75
CA TRP A 227 7.96 -7.99 -20.13
C TRP A 227 8.04 -9.52 -20.30
N GLU A 228 8.25 -10.26 -19.22
CA GLU A 228 8.25 -11.73 -19.24
C GLU A 228 6.94 -12.27 -18.67
N PRO A 229 6.31 -13.26 -19.33
CA PRO A 229 5.09 -13.86 -18.81
C PRO A 229 5.36 -14.65 -17.51
N GLY A 230 4.32 -14.85 -16.70
CA GLY A 230 4.37 -15.69 -15.50
C GLY A 230 4.49 -14.94 -14.18
N HIS A 231 4.82 -13.65 -14.21
CA HIS A 231 5.01 -12.79 -13.03
C HIS A 231 3.76 -12.02 -12.57
N ALA A 232 2.64 -12.17 -13.28
CA ALA A 232 1.38 -11.52 -12.90
C ALA A 232 0.78 -12.13 -11.62
N TRP A 233 0.11 -11.28 -10.83
CA TRP A 233 -0.71 -11.72 -9.70
C TRP A 233 -1.99 -12.39 -10.20
N ARG A 234 -2.43 -13.44 -9.51
CA ARG A 234 -3.54 -14.32 -9.88
C ARG A 234 -4.55 -14.41 -8.72
N GLY A 235 -4.96 -13.25 -8.21
CA GLY A 235 -5.77 -13.15 -7.00
C GLY A 235 -4.92 -13.07 -5.72
N TRP A 236 -5.51 -13.49 -4.61
CA TRP A 236 -5.02 -13.36 -3.23
C TRP A 236 -5.08 -14.71 -2.52
#